data_AF-A0A8C7AD77-F1
#
_entry.id   AF-A0A8C7AD77-F1
#
_cell.length_a   1.000
_cell.length_b   1.000
_cell.length_c   1.000
_cell.angle_alpha   90.00
_cell.angle_beta   90.00
_cell.angle_gamma   90.00
#
_symmetry.space_group_name_H-M   'P 1'
#
loop_
_entity.id
_entity.type
_entity.pdbx_description
1 polymer ?
#
loop_
_entity_poly.entity_id
_entity_poly.type
_entity_poly.pdbx_seq_one_letter_code
_entity_poly.pdbx_strand_id
1 'polypeptide(L)'
;QSRTPSQQSPPGTSVSLGFVRAHTLSVLFILTCALGYVTLLEETPQDTAYNTKRGIVASILVFLCFGVTQAKDGPFSRPHPAYWRFWLCVSVVYELFLIFILFQTVQDGRQFLKYVDPRLGVPLPERDYGGNCLIYDPHNKSDPFHNVWDKLDGFVPAHFLGWYLKTLMIRDWWMCTIVSVMFEFLEYSLEHQLPNFSDDSALSRVPSPRRKPHKKLGQQAWLVAAITATELLIVVKYDPHTLTLSLPFYISQCWTLGSVLVLTWTVWRFFLRDITLRYKETRRRQQSRGGQSTAAGHGDGHLPEPEDLPGPTEPESEGVPAPD
;
A
#
# COMPACT_ATOMS: atom_id res chain seq x y z
N GLN A 1 -24.55 3.18 -48.81
CA GLN A 1 -23.77 4.11 -47.95
C GLN A 1 -24.61 4.44 -46.72
N SER A 2 -24.36 3.78 -45.60
CA SER A 2 -25.04 4.07 -44.32
C SER A 2 -23.99 4.24 -43.22
N ARG A 3 -24.09 5.36 -42.53
CA ARG A 3 -23.09 5.99 -41.66
C ARG A 3 -22.74 5.14 -40.43
N THR A 4 -21.45 5.15 -40.09
CA THR A 4 -20.92 4.76 -38.77
C THR A 4 -21.42 5.70 -37.68
N PRO A 5 -21.72 5.21 -36.46
CA PRO A 5 -22.09 6.08 -35.35
C PRO A 5 -20.83 6.74 -34.79
N SER A 6 -20.81 8.07 -34.82
CA SER A 6 -19.80 8.89 -34.14
C SER A 6 -19.79 8.56 -32.65
N GLN A 7 -18.62 8.17 -32.13
CA GLN A 7 -18.33 8.22 -30.70
C GLN A 7 -18.45 9.69 -30.23
N GLN A 8 -19.63 10.09 -29.78
CA GLN A 8 -19.77 11.30 -28.97
C GLN A 8 -19.34 10.95 -27.54
N SER A 9 -18.15 11.40 -27.18
CA SER A 9 -17.72 11.46 -25.78
C SER A 9 -18.64 12.42 -25.01
N PRO A 10 -19.01 12.09 -23.76
CA PRO A 10 -19.96 12.92 -23.01
C PRO A 10 -19.39 14.34 -22.80
N PRO A 11 -20.24 15.38 -22.83
CA PRO A 11 -19.83 16.79 -22.90
C PRO A 11 -18.99 17.30 -21.71
N GLY A 12 -18.83 16.51 -20.64
CA GLY A 12 -17.94 16.82 -19.51
C GLY A 12 -16.51 16.28 -19.63
N THR A 13 -16.23 15.34 -20.55
CA THR A 13 -14.92 14.67 -20.63
C THR A 13 -13.90 15.47 -21.43
N SER A 14 -14.33 16.18 -22.48
CA SER A 14 -13.45 17.02 -23.32
C SER A 14 -12.93 18.26 -22.58
N VAL A 15 -13.78 18.90 -21.78
CA VAL A 15 -13.43 20.09 -20.97
C VAL A 15 -12.48 19.71 -19.83
N SER A 16 -12.76 18.63 -19.10
CA SER A 16 -11.90 18.13 -18.03
C SER A 16 -10.53 17.67 -18.56
N LEU A 17 -10.51 16.97 -19.69
CA LEU A 17 -9.26 16.55 -20.34
C LEU A 17 -8.46 17.74 -20.88
N GLY A 18 -9.12 18.75 -21.47
CA GLY A 18 -8.48 19.98 -21.93
C GLY A 18 -7.88 20.79 -20.78
N PHE A 19 -8.61 20.91 -19.66
CA PHE A 19 -8.16 21.60 -18.46
C PHE A 19 -6.94 20.91 -17.81
N VAL A 20 -6.99 19.59 -17.61
CA VAL A 20 -5.85 18.81 -17.08
C VAL A 20 -4.64 18.87 -18.01
N ARG A 21 -4.86 18.78 -19.34
CA ARG A 21 -3.79 18.88 -20.33
C ARG A 21 -3.15 20.27 -20.38
N ALA A 22 -3.95 21.34 -20.24
CA ALA A 22 -3.44 22.71 -20.16
C ALA A 22 -2.59 22.91 -18.89
N HIS A 23 -3.05 22.43 -17.73
CA HIS A 23 -2.29 22.53 -16.49
C HIS A 23 -0.94 21.81 -16.55
N THR A 24 -0.88 20.62 -17.15
CA THR A 24 0.38 19.88 -17.33
C THR A 24 1.39 20.66 -18.17
N LEU A 25 0.95 21.30 -19.25
CA LEU A 25 1.84 22.11 -20.10
C LEU A 25 2.28 23.40 -19.41
N SER A 26 1.40 24.07 -18.66
CA SER A 26 1.75 25.25 -17.86
C SER A 26 2.79 24.92 -16.78
N VAL A 27 2.63 23.79 -16.09
CA VAL A 27 3.60 23.33 -15.08
C VAL A 27 4.95 23.05 -15.72
N LEU A 28 4.99 22.37 -16.87
CA LEU A 28 6.23 22.10 -17.60
C LEU A 28 6.93 23.39 -18.04
N PHE A 29 6.17 24.38 -18.53
CA PHE A 29 6.71 25.68 -18.92
C PHE A 29 7.32 26.42 -17.72
N ILE A 30 6.58 26.52 -16.61
CA ILE A 30 7.06 27.18 -15.38
C ILE A 30 8.33 26.50 -14.85
N LEU A 31 8.34 25.16 -14.81
CA LEU A 31 9.50 24.38 -14.39
C LEU A 31 10.73 24.68 -15.27
N THR A 32 10.54 24.71 -16.59
CA THR A 32 11.61 25.00 -17.55
C THR A 32 12.12 26.43 -17.40
N CYS A 33 11.24 27.41 -17.22
CA CYS A 33 11.62 28.79 -16.96
C CYS A 33 12.37 28.96 -15.63
N ALA A 34 11.95 28.27 -14.57
CA ALA A 34 12.62 28.31 -13.27
C ALA A 34 14.03 27.71 -13.35
N LEU A 35 14.20 26.58 -14.05
CA LEU A 35 15.52 25.99 -14.30
C LEU A 35 16.39 26.91 -15.16
N GLY A 36 15.81 27.54 -16.18
CA GLY A 36 16.49 28.55 -17.00
C GLY A 36 16.94 29.76 -16.21
N TYR A 37 16.11 30.28 -15.29
CA TYR A 37 16.47 31.37 -14.38
C TYR A 37 17.68 31.01 -13.51
N VAL A 38 17.64 29.87 -12.83
CA VAL A 38 18.74 29.41 -11.96
C VAL A 38 20.03 29.21 -12.77
N THR A 39 19.91 28.72 -14.01
CA THR A 39 21.08 28.46 -14.86
C THR A 39 21.69 29.74 -15.43
N LEU A 40 20.88 30.74 -15.78
CA LEU A 40 21.33 31.93 -16.54
C LEU A 40 21.54 33.18 -15.69
N LEU A 41 20.83 33.30 -14.55
CA LEU A 41 20.77 34.53 -13.78
C LEU A 41 21.27 34.38 -12.34
N GLU A 42 21.42 33.16 -11.84
CA GLU A 42 21.88 32.93 -10.48
C GLU A 42 23.36 32.51 -10.46
N GLU A 43 24.19 33.31 -9.80
CA GLU A 43 25.60 32.96 -9.59
C GLU A 43 25.72 31.86 -8.52
N THR A 44 26.53 30.84 -8.80
CA THR A 44 26.72 29.71 -7.88
C THR A 44 27.71 30.08 -6.77
N PRO A 45 27.30 30.08 -5.49
CA PRO A 45 28.22 30.35 -4.37
C PRO A 45 29.30 29.27 -4.25
N GLN A 46 30.48 29.61 -3.74
CA GLN A 46 31.57 28.66 -3.44
C GLN A 46 31.33 27.91 -2.11
N ASP A 47 30.16 27.28 -1.97
CA ASP A 47 29.81 26.43 -0.84
C ASP A 47 29.19 25.12 -1.34
N THR A 48 29.98 24.05 -1.31
CA THR A 48 29.58 22.72 -1.75
C THR A 48 28.37 22.20 -0.96
N ALA A 49 28.34 22.37 0.36
CA ALA A 49 27.28 21.83 1.19
C ALA A 49 25.94 22.52 0.90
N TYR A 50 25.97 23.84 0.75
CA TYR A 50 24.81 24.62 0.36
C TYR A 50 24.30 24.24 -1.04
N ASN A 51 25.20 24.14 -2.02
CA ASN A 51 24.86 23.80 -3.40
C ASN A 51 24.29 22.39 -3.51
N THR A 52 24.87 21.41 -2.82
CA THR A 52 24.35 20.04 -2.75
C THR A 52 22.97 20.00 -2.12
N LYS A 53 22.75 20.69 -0.98
CA LYS A 53 21.44 20.76 -0.33
C LYS A 53 20.37 21.35 -1.27
N ARG A 54 20.69 22.45 -1.94
CA ARG A 54 19.80 23.08 -2.92
C ARG A 54 19.48 22.16 -4.10
N GLY A 55 20.48 21.49 -4.66
CA GLY A 55 20.30 20.57 -5.78
C GLY A 55 19.40 19.38 -5.43
N ILE A 56 19.58 18.79 -4.24
CA ILE A 56 18.73 17.71 -3.75
C ILE A 56 17.28 18.20 -3.56
N VAL A 57 17.08 19.34 -2.90
CA VAL A 57 15.75 19.93 -2.68
C VAL A 57 15.06 20.23 -4.01
N ALA A 58 15.76 20.85 -4.96
CA ALA A 58 15.24 21.14 -6.29
C ALA A 58 14.84 19.86 -7.04
N SER A 59 15.67 18.81 -6.99
CA SER A 59 15.40 17.51 -7.62
C SER A 59 14.14 16.86 -7.05
N ILE A 60 13.97 16.88 -5.72
CA ILE A 60 12.78 16.37 -5.05
C ILE A 60 11.54 17.19 -5.45
N LEU A 61 11.62 18.52 -5.45
CA LEU A 61 10.49 19.38 -5.82
C LEU A 61 10.05 19.15 -7.26
N VAL A 62 11.00 19.02 -8.20
CA VAL A 62 10.71 18.70 -9.61
C VAL A 62 10.04 17.34 -9.72
N PHE A 63 10.57 16.32 -9.03
CA PHE A 63 9.97 14.98 -9.03
C PHE A 63 8.56 14.98 -8.44
N LEU A 64 8.32 15.67 -7.32
CA LEU A 64 6.99 15.79 -6.71
C LEU A 64 6.02 16.51 -7.65
N CYS A 65 6.46 17.58 -8.31
CA CYS A 65 5.65 18.33 -9.26
C CYS A 65 5.26 17.47 -10.48
N PHE A 66 6.23 16.76 -11.06
CA PHE A 66 6.00 15.79 -12.13
C PHE A 66 5.04 14.67 -11.66
N GLY A 67 5.29 14.12 -10.48
CA GLY A 67 4.50 13.05 -9.90
C GLY A 67 3.04 13.44 -9.66
N VAL A 68 2.77 14.63 -9.10
CA VAL A 68 1.40 15.13 -8.88
C VAL A 68 0.63 15.30 -10.20
N THR A 69 1.31 15.75 -11.26
CA THR A 69 0.68 15.98 -12.56
C THR A 69 0.47 14.70 -13.37
N GLN A 70 1.42 13.76 -13.33
CA GLN A 70 1.42 12.55 -14.18
C GLN A 70 0.93 11.29 -13.49
N ALA A 71 0.99 11.19 -12.16
CA ALA A 71 0.60 9.97 -11.46
C ALA A 71 -0.89 9.67 -11.68
N LYS A 72 -1.19 8.37 -11.78
CA LYS A 72 -2.56 7.89 -11.90
C LYS A 72 -3.29 8.08 -10.58
N ASP A 73 -4.61 8.31 -10.67
CA ASP A 73 -5.44 8.39 -9.49
C ASP A 73 -5.49 7.06 -8.74
N GLY A 74 -5.22 7.14 -7.44
CA GLY A 74 -5.36 6.02 -6.52
C GLY A 74 -6.83 5.74 -6.18
N PRO A 75 -7.08 4.74 -5.31
CA PRO A 75 -8.43 4.41 -4.83
C PRO A 75 -9.05 5.53 -3.96
N PHE A 76 -8.24 6.49 -3.52
CA PHE A 76 -8.68 7.62 -2.70
C PHE A 76 -8.97 8.85 -3.58
N SER A 77 -10.16 9.43 -3.42
CA SER A 77 -10.62 10.55 -4.26
C SER A 77 -10.82 11.87 -3.50
N ARG A 78 -10.80 11.88 -2.15
CA ARG A 78 -11.03 13.07 -1.31
C ARG A 78 -9.89 13.24 -0.32
N PRO A 79 -9.39 14.45 0.01
CA PRO A 79 -9.99 15.75 -0.28
C PRO A 79 -9.86 16.18 -1.75
N HIS A 80 -8.75 15.90 -2.42
CA HIS A 80 -8.55 16.13 -3.86
C HIS A 80 -7.60 15.06 -4.43
N PRO A 81 -7.74 14.59 -5.69
CA PRO A 81 -6.85 13.57 -6.24
C PRO A 81 -5.36 13.96 -6.24
N ALA A 82 -5.05 15.24 -6.50
CA ALA A 82 -3.68 15.76 -6.44
C ALA A 82 -3.02 15.59 -5.05
N TYR A 83 -3.80 15.67 -3.97
CA TYR A 83 -3.29 15.43 -2.61
C TYR A 83 -2.78 14.00 -2.46
N TRP A 84 -3.51 13.01 -2.98
CA TRP A 84 -3.10 11.61 -2.90
C TRP A 84 -1.92 11.28 -3.81
N ARG A 85 -1.86 11.91 -4.99
CA ARG A 85 -0.70 11.80 -5.88
C ARG A 85 0.55 12.41 -5.24
N PHE A 86 0.41 13.55 -4.56
CA PHE A 86 1.50 14.17 -3.82
C PHE A 86 2.08 13.21 -2.77
N TRP A 87 1.22 12.65 -1.91
CA TRP A 87 1.67 11.71 -0.88
C TRP A 87 2.23 10.41 -1.45
N LEU A 88 1.69 9.90 -2.57
CA LEU A 88 2.30 8.77 -3.28
C LEU A 88 3.75 9.08 -3.67
N CYS A 89 3.98 10.26 -4.25
CA CYS A 89 5.31 10.66 -4.69
C CYS A 89 6.26 10.92 -3.52
N VAL A 90 5.76 11.50 -2.42
CA VAL A 90 6.51 11.63 -1.16
C VAL A 90 6.93 10.25 -0.64
N SER A 91 6.02 9.26 -0.65
CA SER A 91 6.35 7.89 -0.24
C SER A 91 7.37 7.22 -1.16
N VAL A 92 7.39 7.52 -2.47
CA VAL A 92 8.44 7.02 -3.38
C VAL A 92 9.78 7.66 -3.05
N VAL A 93 9.83 8.97 -2.80
CA VAL A 93 11.07 9.65 -2.38
C VAL A 93 11.57 9.06 -1.06
N TYR A 94 10.66 8.79 -0.13
CA TYR A 94 10.98 8.14 1.14
C TYR A 94 11.56 6.73 0.93
N GLU A 95 10.96 5.92 0.06
CA GLU A 95 11.49 4.59 -0.26
C GLU A 95 12.91 4.66 -0.87
N LEU A 96 13.14 5.58 -1.81
CA LEU A 96 14.48 5.79 -2.37
C LEU A 96 15.49 6.23 -1.30
N PHE A 97 15.05 7.04 -0.34
CA PHE A 97 15.87 7.45 0.79
C PHE A 97 16.17 6.27 1.73
N LEU A 98 15.20 5.41 2.04
CA LEU A 98 15.43 4.20 2.82
C LEU A 98 16.44 3.26 2.14
N ILE A 99 16.30 3.05 0.83
CA ILE A 99 17.28 2.27 0.05
C ILE A 99 18.66 2.91 0.14
N PHE A 100 18.77 4.24 0.00
CA PHE A 100 20.05 4.94 0.17
C PHE A 100 20.66 4.70 1.56
N ILE A 101 19.88 4.84 2.63
CA ILE A 101 20.30 4.58 4.02
C ILE A 101 20.70 3.13 4.22
N LEU A 102 20.03 2.17 3.57
CA LEU A 102 20.38 0.75 3.65
C LEU A 102 21.81 0.49 3.15
N PHE A 103 22.34 1.28 2.21
CA PHE A 103 23.71 1.14 1.71
C PHE A 103 24.76 1.91 2.52
N GLN A 104 24.37 2.73 3.50
CA GLN A 104 25.32 3.45 4.34
C GLN A 104 25.97 2.54 5.42
N THR A 105 26.96 3.08 6.12
CA THR A 105 27.36 2.59 7.44
C THR A 105 26.55 3.30 8.52
N VAL A 106 26.54 2.78 9.76
CA VAL A 106 25.87 3.45 10.89
C VAL A 106 26.44 4.85 11.11
N GLN A 107 27.76 4.98 11.00
CA GLN A 107 28.51 6.22 11.19
C GLN A 107 28.16 7.22 10.09
N ASP A 108 28.21 6.81 8.82
CA ASP A 108 27.92 7.67 7.68
C ASP A 108 26.45 8.10 7.68
N GLY A 109 25.52 7.19 7.98
CA GLY A 109 24.10 7.52 8.12
C GLY A 109 23.85 8.54 9.23
N ARG A 110 24.51 8.38 10.39
CA ARG A 110 24.45 9.36 11.50
C ARG A 110 24.99 10.72 11.08
N GLN A 111 26.14 10.78 10.41
CA GLN A 111 26.68 12.05 9.92
C GLN A 111 25.81 12.66 8.83
N PHE A 112 25.19 11.84 7.97
CA PHE A 112 24.26 12.31 6.95
C PHE A 112 23.04 13.03 7.56
N LEU A 113 22.51 12.53 8.69
CA LEU A 113 21.38 13.17 9.38
C LEU A 113 21.70 14.59 9.89
N LYS A 114 22.98 14.97 10.04
CA LYS A 114 23.36 16.36 10.38
C LYS A 114 22.96 17.38 9.32
N TYR A 115 22.79 16.96 8.07
CA TYR A 115 22.29 17.86 7.01
C TYR A 115 20.82 18.25 7.21
N VAL A 116 20.08 17.47 8.02
CA VAL A 116 18.68 17.72 8.37
C VAL A 116 18.60 18.53 9.67
N ASP A 117 19.21 18.04 10.75
CA ASP A 117 19.34 18.79 12.01
C ASP A 117 20.78 18.67 12.54
N PRO A 118 21.49 19.81 12.73
CA PRO A 118 22.89 19.84 13.16
C PRO A 118 23.18 19.13 14.49
N ARG A 119 22.15 18.93 15.34
CA ARG A 119 22.29 18.28 16.66
C ARG A 119 22.38 16.75 16.57
N LEU A 120 22.12 16.17 15.40
CA LEU A 120 22.24 14.72 15.19
C LEU A 120 23.69 14.28 14.93
N GLY A 121 23.87 12.99 14.66
CA GLY A 121 25.15 12.38 14.34
C GLY A 121 25.97 11.91 15.55
N VAL A 122 25.36 11.95 16.73
CA VAL A 122 25.79 11.26 17.94
C VAL A 122 24.83 10.10 18.24
N PRO A 123 25.23 9.08 19.01
CA PRO A 123 24.29 8.10 19.54
C PRO A 123 23.19 8.84 20.32
N LEU A 124 21.93 8.65 19.92
CA LEU A 124 20.79 9.19 20.65
C LEU A 124 20.55 8.31 21.88
N PRO A 125 20.31 8.91 23.06
CA PRO A 125 19.97 8.13 24.24
C PRO A 125 18.63 7.43 24.03
N GLU A 126 18.54 6.16 24.43
CA GLU A 126 17.28 5.44 24.49
C GLU A 126 16.37 6.10 25.53
N ARG A 127 15.11 6.32 25.15
CA ARG A 127 14.09 6.86 26.06
C ARG A 127 13.31 5.68 26.64
N ASP A 128 13.06 5.76 27.94
CA ASP A 128 12.18 4.85 28.66
C ASP A 128 10.91 5.63 28.97
N TYR A 129 9.78 5.27 28.35
CA TYR A 129 8.48 5.90 28.65
C TYR A 129 7.80 5.26 29.86
N GLY A 130 8.09 3.99 30.19
CA GLY A 130 7.54 3.25 31.34
C GLY A 130 8.29 3.39 32.66
N GLY A 131 9.30 4.27 32.73
CA GLY A 131 10.03 4.58 33.97
C GLY A 131 9.19 5.30 35.04
N ASN A 132 9.78 6.24 35.81
CA ASN A 132 9.11 6.87 36.95
C ASN A 132 7.76 7.55 36.59
N CYS A 133 6.66 7.02 37.13
CA CYS A 133 5.28 7.53 36.91
C CYS A 133 4.89 8.70 37.85
N LEU A 134 5.82 9.28 38.60
CA LEU A 134 5.53 10.38 39.53
C LEU A 134 5.27 11.67 38.76
N ILE A 135 3.99 12.05 38.63
CA ILE A 135 3.58 13.31 37.99
C ILE A 135 4.17 14.52 38.72
N TYR A 136 4.16 14.48 40.06
CA TYR A 136 4.74 15.51 40.92
C TYR A 136 5.80 14.86 41.80
N ASP A 137 7.05 15.28 41.65
CA ASP A 137 8.15 14.88 42.53
C ASP A 137 8.35 15.91 43.65
N PRO A 138 7.96 15.59 44.89
CA PRO A 138 8.17 16.47 46.04
C PRO A 138 9.65 16.63 46.42
N HIS A 139 10.54 15.77 45.94
CA HIS A 139 11.97 15.81 46.25
C HIS A 139 12.75 16.77 45.34
N ASN A 140 12.25 17.05 44.14
CA ASN A 140 12.84 18.02 43.21
C ASN A 140 12.14 19.38 43.32
N LYS A 141 12.69 20.28 44.15
CA LYS A 141 12.09 21.61 44.41
C LYS A 141 12.20 22.60 43.25
N SER A 142 13.12 22.39 42.31
CA SER A 142 13.33 23.28 41.16
C SER A 142 12.45 22.93 39.96
N ASP A 143 12.19 21.64 39.72
CA ASP A 143 11.28 21.18 38.68
C ASP A 143 10.47 19.96 39.17
N PRO A 144 9.37 20.20 39.91
CA PRO A 144 8.54 19.11 40.43
C PRO A 144 7.84 18.29 39.35
N PHE A 145 7.69 18.82 38.12
CA PHE A 145 6.96 18.17 37.02
C PHE A 145 7.90 17.62 35.93
N HIS A 146 9.19 17.49 36.20
CA HIS A 146 10.19 17.03 35.23
C HIS A 146 9.81 15.71 34.55
N ASN A 147 9.20 14.76 35.27
CA ASN A 147 8.76 13.49 34.70
C ASN A 147 7.65 13.66 33.64
N VAL A 148 6.83 14.70 33.72
CA VAL A 148 5.80 14.96 32.70
C VAL A 148 6.44 15.49 31.42
N TRP A 149 7.35 16.46 31.55
CA TRP A 149 8.01 17.07 30.41
C TRP A 149 9.01 16.15 29.72
N ASP A 150 9.63 15.21 30.46
CA ASP A 150 10.53 14.21 29.89
C ASP A 150 9.79 13.19 29.01
N LYS A 151 8.49 12.97 29.27
CA LYS A 151 7.63 12.01 28.57
C LYS A 151 6.76 12.66 27.48
N LEU A 152 6.40 13.94 27.63
CA LEU A 152 5.69 14.73 26.62
C LEU A 152 6.65 15.38 25.62
N ASP A 153 7.48 14.57 24.96
CA ASP A 153 8.42 15.04 23.95
C ASP A 153 7.76 15.17 22.56
N GLY A 154 8.55 15.33 21.50
CA GLY A 154 8.04 15.43 20.14
C GLY A 154 7.32 14.17 19.62
N PHE A 155 7.52 13.02 20.26
CA PHE A 155 6.87 11.77 19.89
C PHE A 155 5.35 11.83 20.14
N VAL A 156 4.91 12.36 21.28
CA VAL A 156 3.49 12.43 21.65
C VAL A 156 2.63 13.22 20.64
N PRO A 157 2.97 14.48 20.26
CA PRO A 157 2.20 15.20 19.26
C PRO A 157 2.33 14.58 17.86
N ALA A 158 3.48 13.99 17.52
CA ALA A 158 3.65 13.29 16.25
C ALA A 158 2.76 12.03 16.16
N HIS A 159 2.70 11.26 17.24
CA HIS A 159 1.85 10.07 17.36
C HIS A 159 0.37 10.45 17.31
N PHE A 160 -0.06 11.46 18.09
CA PHE A 160 -1.43 11.96 18.07
C PHE A 160 -1.86 12.44 16.68
N LEU A 161 -1.02 13.25 16.02
CA LEU A 161 -1.30 13.74 14.66
C LEU A 161 -1.32 12.60 13.65
N GLY A 162 -0.39 11.65 13.76
CA GLY A 162 -0.33 10.45 12.93
C GLY A 162 -1.60 9.59 13.07
N TRP A 163 -2.04 9.34 14.31
CA TRP A 163 -3.28 8.64 14.60
C TRP A 163 -4.49 9.38 14.00
N TYR A 164 -4.58 10.70 14.20
CA TYR A 164 -5.65 11.51 13.63
C TYR A 164 -5.70 11.42 12.11
N LEU A 165 -4.57 11.59 11.41
CA LEU A 165 -4.50 11.47 9.96
C LEU A 165 -4.86 10.06 9.47
N LYS A 166 -4.42 9.02 10.19
CA LYS A 166 -4.77 7.62 9.90
C LYS A 166 -6.27 7.38 9.99
N THR A 167 -6.95 7.94 11.00
CA THR A 167 -8.42 7.83 11.09
C THR A 167 -9.13 8.51 9.93
N LEU A 168 -8.64 9.68 9.50
CA LEU A 168 -9.16 10.40 8.33
C LEU A 168 -8.90 9.67 7.01
N MET A 169 -7.84 8.85 6.93
CA MET A 169 -7.52 8.04 5.74
C MET A 169 -8.38 6.77 5.66
N ILE A 170 -8.44 6.00 6.75
CA ILE A 170 -9.14 4.71 6.79
C ILE A 170 -10.66 4.92 6.76
N ARG A 171 -11.17 6.02 7.37
CA ARG A 171 -12.58 6.44 7.35
C ARG A 171 -13.58 5.35 7.75
N ASP A 172 -13.09 4.35 8.46
CA ASP A 172 -13.83 3.20 8.92
C ASP A 172 -13.41 2.96 10.37
N TRP A 173 -14.32 3.31 11.28
CA TRP A 173 -14.03 3.28 12.71
C TRP A 173 -13.60 1.89 13.16
N TRP A 174 -14.18 0.83 12.57
CA TRP A 174 -13.88 -0.56 12.92
C TRP A 174 -12.47 -0.96 12.51
N MET A 175 -12.05 -0.63 11.28
CA MET A 175 -10.67 -0.88 10.86
C MET A 175 -9.69 -0.06 11.70
N CYS A 176 -10.00 1.20 12.01
CA CYS A 176 -9.18 2.00 12.92
C CYS A 176 -9.05 1.32 14.29
N THR A 177 -10.16 0.82 14.86
CA THR A 177 -10.15 0.13 16.15
C THR A 177 -9.34 -1.16 16.10
N ILE A 178 -9.50 -2.00 15.06
CA ILE A 178 -8.70 -3.22 14.92
C ILE A 178 -7.22 -2.89 14.85
N VAL A 179 -6.88 -1.89 14.04
CA VAL A 179 -5.49 -1.50 13.88
C VAL A 179 -4.95 -0.96 15.21
N SER A 180 -5.68 -0.09 15.92
CA SER A 180 -5.30 0.36 17.27
C SER A 180 -5.08 -0.82 18.22
N VAL A 181 -6.04 -1.73 18.36
CA VAL A 181 -5.92 -2.92 19.22
C VAL A 181 -4.72 -3.81 18.84
N MET A 182 -4.43 -3.92 17.55
CA MET A 182 -3.28 -4.69 17.07
C MET A 182 -1.96 -4.00 17.39
N PHE A 183 -1.90 -2.67 17.34
CA PHE A 183 -0.75 -1.90 17.80
C PHE A 183 -0.51 -2.10 19.31
N GLU A 184 -1.56 -2.04 20.13
CA GLU A 184 -1.46 -2.33 21.58
C GLU A 184 -0.89 -3.73 21.86
N PHE A 185 -1.41 -4.75 21.17
CA PHE A 185 -0.93 -6.11 21.36
C PHE A 185 0.52 -6.28 20.90
N LEU A 186 0.94 -5.57 19.87
CA LEU A 186 2.34 -5.53 19.41
C LEU A 186 3.23 -4.84 20.44
N GLU A 187 2.82 -3.68 20.96
CA GLU A 187 3.57 -2.91 21.97
C GLU A 187 3.75 -3.73 23.25
N TYR A 188 2.66 -4.28 23.82
CA TYR A 188 2.73 -5.14 25.00
C TYR A 188 3.61 -6.39 24.77
N SER A 189 3.59 -6.97 23.57
CA SER A 189 4.42 -8.13 23.25
C SER A 189 5.90 -7.78 23.08
N LEU A 190 6.19 -6.54 22.66
CA LEU A 190 7.53 -6.06 22.32
C LEU A 190 8.15 -5.16 23.41
N GLU A 191 7.44 -4.88 24.51
CA GLU A 191 7.96 -4.15 25.68
C GLU A 191 9.29 -4.74 26.18
N HIS A 192 9.44 -6.06 26.11
CA HIS A 192 10.65 -6.78 26.52
C HIS A 192 11.86 -6.55 25.60
N GLN A 193 11.64 -6.01 24.40
CA GLN A 193 12.65 -5.74 23.37
C GLN A 193 13.02 -4.26 23.35
N LEU A 194 12.06 -3.38 23.60
CA LEU A 194 12.22 -1.93 23.62
C LEU A 194 11.48 -1.35 24.83
N PRO A 195 12.17 -0.71 25.80
CA PRO A 195 11.56 -0.16 27.03
C PRO A 195 10.63 1.05 26.78
N ASN A 196 10.38 1.39 25.52
CA ASN A 196 9.67 2.57 25.04
C ASN A 196 8.18 2.31 24.74
N PHE A 197 7.68 1.07 24.93
CA PHE A 197 6.37 0.60 24.45
C PHE A 197 5.38 0.18 25.56
N SER A 198 5.52 0.71 26.78
CA SER A 198 4.91 0.12 27.97
C SER A 198 3.53 0.65 28.39
N ASP A 199 2.89 1.62 27.72
CA ASP A 199 1.58 2.11 28.18
C ASP A 199 0.72 2.70 27.05
N ASP A 200 -0.37 2.01 26.70
CA ASP A 200 -1.67 2.63 26.39
C ASP A 200 -2.81 1.60 26.55
N SER A 201 -3.97 2.01 27.07
CA SER A 201 -5.08 1.10 27.31
C SER A 201 -6.44 1.76 27.09
N ALA A 202 -7.26 1.16 26.20
CA ALA A 202 -8.70 1.44 26.17
C ALA A 202 -9.53 0.27 25.61
N LEU A 203 -10.61 -0.02 26.36
CA LEU A 203 -11.47 -1.20 26.34
C LEU A 203 -12.50 -1.23 25.19
N SER A 204 -12.89 -2.44 24.81
CA SER A 204 -13.70 -2.81 23.64
C SER A 204 -15.23 -2.80 23.82
N ARG A 205 -15.97 -2.61 22.71
CA ARG A 205 -17.27 -3.27 22.43
C ARG A 205 -17.52 -3.40 20.91
N VAL A 206 -17.98 -4.57 20.46
CA VAL A 206 -17.99 -5.04 19.05
C VAL A 206 -19.35 -4.82 18.35
N PRO A 207 -19.35 -4.34 17.09
CA PRO A 207 -20.04 -5.06 16.01
C PRO A 207 -19.26 -5.09 14.68
N SER A 208 -19.60 -6.04 13.81
CA SER A 208 -18.89 -6.43 12.58
C SER A 208 -19.32 -5.65 11.31
N PRO A 209 -18.40 -5.37 10.35
CA PRO A 209 -18.78 -4.91 9.02
C PRO A 209 -18.51 -5.92 7.91
N ARG A 210 -19.50 -6.06 7.02
CA ARG A 210 -19.39 -6.68 5.69
C ARG A 210 -18.87 -5.65 4.68
N ARG A 211 -17.70 -5.87 4.08
CA ARG A 211 -17.33 -5.24 2.80
C ARG A 211 -16.61 -6.22 1.87
N LYS A 212 -16.93 -6.13 0.57
CA LYS A 212 -16.43 -7.01 -0.51
C LYS A 212 -14.99 -6.61 -0.90
N PRO A 213 -14.08 -7.57 -1.18
CA PRO A 213 -12.71 -7.27 -1.55
C PRO A 213 -12.60 -6.77 -3.01
N HIS A 214 -11.80 -5.72 -3.22
CA HIS A 214 -11.34 -5.30 -4.56
C HIS A 214 -10.23 -6.24 -5.06
N LYS A 215 -10.27 -6.62 -6.34
CA LYS A 215 -9.47 -7.71 -6.93
C LYS A 215 -8.06 -7.34 -7.45
N LYS A 216 -7.49 -6.18 -7.09
CA LYS A 216 -6.12 -5.81 -7.51
C LYS A 216 -5.38 -5.16 -6.35
N LEU A 217 -4.18 -5.64 -6.06
CA LEU A 217 -3.25 -4.98 -5.15
C LEU A 217 -2.91 -3.61 -5.77
N GLY A 218 -3.39 -2.53 -5.18
CA GLY A 218 -3.19 -1.18 -5.72
C GLY A 218 -1.71 -0.75 -5.66
N GLN A 219 -1.32 0.21 -6.49
CA GLN A 219 0.04 0.79 -6.49
C GLN A 219 0.49 1.22 -5.08
N GLN A 220 -0.44 1.77 -4.30
CA GLN A 220 -0.22 2.17 -2.90
C GLN A 220 0.14 0.98 -1.99
N ALA A 221 -0.55 -0.15 -2.16
CA ALA A 221 -0.32 -1.33 -1.32
C ALA A 221 1.03 -1.99 -1.63
N TRP A 222 1.44 -1.99 -2.89
CA TRP A 222 2.78 -2.45 -3.27
C TRP A 222 3.87 -1.57 -2.68
N LEU A 223 3.73 -0.24 -2.76
CA LEU A 223 4.72 0.69 -2.21
C LEU A 223 4.82 0.60 -0.69
N VAL A 224 3.68 0.49 0.01
CA VAL A 224 3.67 0.26 1.47
C VAL A 224 4.40 -1.03 1.82
N ALA A 225 4.16 -2.13 1.09
CA ALA A 225 4.86 -3.39 1.32
C ALA A 225 6.37 -3.28 1.08
N ALA A 226 6.79 -2.52 0.05
CA ALA A 226 8.21 -2.25 -0.21
C ALA A 226 8.85 -1.47 0.94
N ILE A 227 8.21 -0.37 1.38
CA ILE A 227 8.68 0.45 2.52
C ILE A 227 8.82 -0.41 3.77
N THR A 228 7.78 -1.16 4.15
CA THR A 228 7.82 -2.02 5.34
C THR A 228 8.92 -3.08 5.24
N ALA A 229 9.16 -3.65 4.06
CA ALA A 229 10.25 -4.62 3.86
C ALA A 229 11.63 -3.95 3.98
N THR A 230 11.81 -2.78 3.36
CA THR A 230 13.06 -2.02 3.41
C THR A 230 13.37 -1.54 4.84
N GLU A 231 12.38 -1.05 5.58
CA GLU A 231 12.51 -0.70 7.01
C GLU A 231 12.94 -1.91 7.85
N LEU A 232 12.31 -3.07 7.65
CA LEU A 232 12.68 -4.30 8.35
C LEU A 232 14.14 -4.69 8.06
N LEU A 233 14.59 -4.59 6.80
CA LEU A 233 15.97 -4.88 6.42
C LEU A 233 16.96 -3.90 7.07
N ILE A 234 16.60 -2.62 7.18
CA ILE A 234 17.40 -1.61 7.87
C ILE A 234 17.55 -1.96 9.36
N VAL A 235 16.46 -2.34 10.03
CA VAL A 235 16.50 -2.77 11.45
C VAL A 235 17.37 -4.02 11.61
N VAL A 236 17.18 -5.03 10.76
CA VAL A 236 18.00 -6.27 10.77
C VAL A 236 19.49 -5.97 10.58
N LYS A 237 19.82 -5.01 9.72
CA LYS A 237 21.22 -4.63 9.44
C LYS A 237 21.85 -3.85 10.60
N TYR A 238 21.14 -2.88 11.16
CA TYR A 238 21.74 -1.89 12.06
C TYR A 238 21.51 -2.17 13.55
N ASP A 239 20.51 -2.96 13.90
CA ASP A 239 20.21 -3.35 15.27
C ASP A 239 19.91 -4.85 15.41
N PRO A 240 20.89 -5.72 15.10
CA PRO A 240 20.70 -7.16 15.22
C PRO A 240 20.58 -7.61 16.67
N HIS A 241 21.16 -6.86 17.62
CA HIS A 241 21.17 -7.23 19.04
C HIS A 241 19.75 -7.26 19.60
N THR A 242 18.97 -6.19 19.37
CA THR A 242 17.57 -6.11 19.78
C THR A 242 16.79 -7.30 19.22
N LEU A 243 16.93 -7.62 17.93
CA LEU A 243 16.22 -8.75 17.32
C LEU A 243 16.60 -10.13 17.88
N THR A 244 17.81 -10.27 18.43
CA THR A 244 18.28 -11.54 19.02
C THR A 244 17.90 -11.71 20.49
N LEU A 245 17.32 -10.68 21.14
CA LEU A 245 16.81 -10.80 22.50
C LEU A 245 15.71 -11.86 22.54
N SER A 246 15.83 -12.84 23.44
CA SER A 246 14.86 -13.91 23.56
C SER A 246 13.53 -13.38 24.07
N LEU A 247 12.49 -13.46 23.24
CA LEU A 247 11.13 -13.18 23.68
C LEU A 247 10.76 -14.15 24.82
N PRO A 248 10.09 -13.66 25.89
CA PRO A 248 9.57 -14.53 26.93
C PRO A 248 8.72 -15.65 26.32
N PHE A 249 8.88 -16.86 26.86
CA PHE A 249 8.33 -18.08 26.27
C PHE A 249 6.81 -18.01 26.04
N TYR A 250 6.07 -17.42 26.98
CA TYR A 250 4.62 -17.27 26.90
C TYR A 250 4.17 -16.32 25.76
N ILE A 251 4.95 -15.27 25.47
CA ILE A 251 4.67 -14.33 24.37
C ILE A 251 4.92 -15.03 23.03
N SER A 252 6.06 -15.70 22.89
CA SER A 252 6.41 -16.46 21.68
C SER A 252 5.37 -17.55 21.36
N GLN A 253 4.88 -18.26 22.39
CA GLN A 253 3.80 -19.25 22.22
C GLN A 253 2.49 -18.62 21.74
N CYS A 254 2.10 -17.46 22.29
CA CYS A 254 0.90 -16.76 21.88
C CYS A 254 0.94 -16.35 20.41
N TRP A 255 2.05 -15.74 19.97
CA TRP A 255 2.24 -15.34 18.57
C TRP A 255 2.35 -16.52 17.61
N THR A 256 3.02 -17.60 18.03
CA THR A 256 3.12 -18.83 17.23
C THR A 256 1.73 -19.45 17.03
N LEU A 257 0.95 -19.60 18.11
CA LEU A 257 -0.41 -20.12 18.05
C LEU A 257 -1.31 -19.24 17.18
N GLY A 258 -1.27 -17.91 17.38
CA GLY A 258 -2.03 -16.95 16.59
C GLY A 258 -1.70 -17.01 15.10
N SER A 259 -0.41 -17.08 14.75
CA SER A 259 0.05 -17.19 13.37
C SER A 259 -0.40 -18.51 12.73
N VAL A 260 -0.29 -19.63 13.44
CA VAL A 260 -0.79 -20.93 12.94
C VAL A 260 -2.29 -20.90 12.74
N LEU A 261 -3.06 -20.28 13.64
CA LEU A 261 -4.51 -20.12 13.50
C LEU A 261 -4.89 -19.28 12.27
N VAL A 262 -4.20 -18.16 12.04
CA VAL A 262 -4.43 -17.30 10.88
C VAL A 262 -4.04 -18.01 9.58
N LEU A 263 -2.90 -18.71 9.55
CA LEU A 263 -2.48 -19.53 8.41
C LEU A 263 -3.49 -20.66 8.13
N THR A 264 -3.91 -21.37 9.16
CA THR A 264 -4.92 -22.43 9.03
C THR A 264 -6.25 -21.86 8.50
N TRP A 265 -6.70 -20.73 9.05
CA TRP A 265 -7.91 -20.05 8.59
C TRP A 265 -7.80 -19.58 7.14
N THR A 266 -6.68 -18.98 6.74
CA THR A 266 -6.46 -18.51 5.36
C THR A 266 -6.45 -19.68 4.38
N VAL A 267 -5.76 -20.78 4.71
CA VAL A 267 -5.76 -22.02 3.91
C VAL A 267 -7.18 -22.57 3.78
N TRP A 268 -7.91 -22.71 4.88
CA TRP A 268 -9.30 -23.16 4.86
C TRP A 268 -10.20 -22.23 4.03
N ARG A 269 -10.07 -20.92 4.21
CA ARG A 269 -10.95 -19.90 3.63
C ARG A 269 -10.75 -19.74 2.13
N PHE A 270 -9.51 -19.78 1.66
CA PHE A 270 -9.14 -19.50 0.27
C PHE A 270 -8.94 -20.77 -0.55
N PHE A 271 -8.40 -21.84 0.01
CA PHE A 271 -8.22 -23.10 -0.73
C PHE A 271 -9.42 -24.02 -0.54
N LEU A 272 -9.72 -24.45 0.68
CA LEU A 272 -10.74 -25.49 0.90
C LEU A 272 -12.17 -24.99 0.59
N ARG A 273 -12.54 -23.80 1.07
CA ARG A 273 -13.89 -23.25 0.86
C ARG A 273 -14.14 -22.83 -0.58
N ASP A 274 -13.14 -22.27 -1.28
CA ASP A 274 -13.28 -21.88 -2.69
C ASP A 274 -13.37 -23.12 -3.59
N ILE A 275 -12.50 -24.13 -3.37
CA ILE A 275 -12.55 -25.40 -4.09
C ILE A 275 -13.90 -26.10 -3.86
N THR A 276 -14.38 -26.16 -2.61
CA THR A 276 -15.66 -26.79 -2.27
C THR A 276 -16.84 -26.06 -2.92
N LEU A 277 -16.82 -24.72 -2.94
CA LEU A 277 -17.86 -23.92 -3.60
C LEU A 277 -17.83 -24.11 -5.11
N ARG A 278 -16.65 -24.13 -5.74
CA ARG A 278 -16.49 -24.40 -7.18
C ARG A 278 -16.95 -25.80 -7.54
N TYR A 279 -16.57 -26.81 -6.75
CA TYR A 279 -17.02 -28.18 -6.93
C TYR A 279 -18.55 -28.29 -6.84
N LYS A 280 -19.17 -27.63 -5.86
CA LYS A 280 -20.62 -27.59 -5.68
C LYS A 280 -21.34 -26.87 -6.83
N GLU A 281 -20.74 -25.83 -7.40
CA GLU A 281 -21.27 -25.12 -8.57
C GLU A 281 -21.18 -25.97 -9.85
N THR A 282 -20.07 -26.68 -10.07
CA THR A 282 -19.92 -27.62 -11.21
C THR A 282 -20.94 -28.75 -11.14
N ARG A 283 -21.18 -29.32 -9.95
CA ARG A 283 -22.21 -30.36 -9.74
C ARG A 283 -23.61 -29.85 -10.04
N ARG A 284 -23.95 -28.62 -9.62
CA ARG A 284 -25.26 -28.00 -9.93
C ARG A 284 -25.46 -27.80 -11.44
N ARG A 285 -24.42 -27.36 -12.17
CA ARG A 285 -24.48 -27.22 -13.64
C ARG A 285 -24.66 -28.56 -14.35
N GLN A 286 -24.08 -29.64 -13.83
CA GLN A 286 -24.30 -30.99 -14.36
C GLN A 286 -25.72 -31.50 -14.09
N GLN A 287 -26.27 -31.29 -12.89
CA GLN A 287 -27.66 -31.66 -12.60
C GLN A 287 -28.68 -30.84 -13.40
N SER A 288 -28.44 -29.54 -13.62
CA SER A 288 -29.33 -28.72 -14.47
C SER A 288 -29.27 -29.14 -15.95
N ARG A 289 -28.09 -29.53 -16.47
CA ARG A 289 -27.96 -30.10 -17.82
C ARG A 289 -28.64 -31.46 -17.94
N GLY A 290 -28.45 -32.35 -16.97
CA GLY A 290 -29.08 -33.67 -16.95
C GLY A 290 -30.60 -33.60 -16.92
N GLY A 291 -31.19 -32.72 -16.10
CA GLY A 291 -32.64 -32.52 -16.06
C GLY A 291 -33.24 -31.97 -17.37
N GLN A 292 -32.48 -31.16 -18.11
CA GLN A 292 -32.91 -30.62 -19.40
C GLN A 292 -32.82 -31.68 -20.53
N SER A 293 -31.84 -32.58 -20.47
CA SER A 293 -31.72 -33.72 -21.40
C SER A 293 -32.78 -34.80 -21.15
N THR A 294 -33.16 -35.07 -19.90
CA THR A 294 -34.23 -36.04 -19.59
C THR A 294 -35.61 -35.52 -19.99
N ALA A 295 -35.85 -34.20 -19.91
CA ALA A 295 -37.10 -33.60 -20.37
C ALA A 295 -37.25 -33.58 -21.91
N ALA A 296 -36.15 -33.61 -22.66
CA ALA A 296 -36.15 -33.63 -24.13
C ALA A 296 -36.20 -35.04 -24.74
N GLY A 297 -35.89 -36.09 -23.97
CA GLY A 297 -35.76 -37.48 -24.47
C GLY A 297 -37.04 -38.33 -24.41
N HIS A 298 -38.22 -37.73 -24.20
CA HIS A 298 -39.50 -38.44 -24.11
C HIS A 298 -40.47 -38.10 -25.25
N GLY A 299 -39.94 -37.75 -26.42
CA GLY A 299 -40.71 -37.53 -27.64
C GLY A 299 -40.11 -38.31 -28.81
N ASP A 300 -40.92 -39.20 -29.35
CA ASP A 300 -40.86 -39.83 -30.68
C ASP A 300 -39.88 -40.99 -30.91
N GLY A 301 -40.47 -42.18 -31.07
CA GLY A 301 -39.84 -43.37 -31.62
C GLY A 301 -40.31 -43.68 -33.03
N HIS A 302 -39.44 -44.28 -33.85
CA HIS A 302 -39.83 -45.20 -34.92
C HIS A 302 -38.66 -46.12 -35.30
N LEU A 303 -38.98 -47.37 -35.67
CA LEU A 303 -38.08 -48.51 -35.93
C LEU A 303 -37.27 -48.40 -37.24
N PRO A 304 -36.16 -49.15 -37.41
CA PRO A 304 -35.36 -49.15 -38.64
C PRO A 304 -35.63 -50.36 -39.55
N GLU A 305 -35.48 -50.18 -40.87
CA GLU A 305 -35.27 -51.26 -41.86
C GLU A 305 -33.95 -51.03 -42.62
N PRO A 306 -33.28 -52.10 -43.11
CA PRO A 306 -31.85 -52.09 -43.42
C PRO A 306 -31.50 -51.88 -44.91
N GLU A 307 -30.25 -51.49 -45.14
CA GLU A 307 -29.64 -51.19 -46.44
C GLU A 307 -29.20 -52.43 -47.25
N ASP A 308 -29.29 -52.32 -48.58
CA ASP A 308 -28.66 -53.22 -49.57
C ASP A 308 -27.40 -52.57 -50.20
N LEU A 309 -26.42 -53.45 -50.47
CA LEU A 309 -25.02 -53.24 -50.86
C LEU A 309 -24.79 -52.83 -52.36
N PRO A 310 -23.55 -52.51 -52.79
CA PRO A 310 -23.25 -51.35 -53.65
C PRO A 310 -22.68 -51.66 -55.05
N GLY A 311 -22.49 -50.60 -55.86
CA GLY A 311 -21.49 -50.49 -56.93
C GLY A 311 -21.96 -49.66 -58.15
N PRO A 312 -21.10 -49.28 -59.11
CA PRO A 312 -19.69 -48.87 -59.03
C PRO A 312 -19.37 -47.53 -59.76
N THR A 313 -18.32 -46.86 -59.27
CA THR A 313 -17.26 -46.03 -59.90
C THR A 313 -17.52 -45.09 -61.10
N GLU A 314 -17.38 -43.78 -60.83
CA GLU A 314 -16.64 -42.66 -61.50
C GLU A 314 -16.57 -42.52 -63.05
N PRO A 315 -16.59 -41.27 -63.60
CA PRO A 315 -15.37 -40.44 -63.68
C PRO A 315 -15.54 -38.91 -63.51
N GLU A 316 -14.38 -38.31 -63.20
CA GLU A 316 -13.92 -36.92 -63.34
C GLU A 316 -14.66 -36.01 -64.35
N SER A 317 -14.78 -34.71 -64.04
CA SER A 317 -13.97 -33.66 -64.68
C SER A 317 -14.17 -32.26 -64.07
N GLU A 318 -13.05 -31.52 -64.00
CA GLU A 318 -12.85 -30.08 -64.29
C GLU A 318 -13.94 -29.07 -63.83
N GLY A 319 -13.66 -27.94 -63.17
CA GLY A 319 -12.46 -27.13 -63.12
C GLY A 319 -12.86 -25.63 -63.21
N VAL A 320 -12.55 -24.88 -62.15
CA VAL A 320 -12.23 -23.42 -62.12
C VAL A 320 -13.38 -22.40 -62.42
N PRO A 321 -13.23 -21.07 -62.15
CA PRO A 321 -13.68 -20.42 -60.91
C PRO A 321 -14.65 -19.21 -61.10
N ALA A 322 -15.07 -18.63 -59.95
CA ALA A 322 -15.63 -17.30 -59.64
C ALA A 322 -15.49 -16.18 -60.71
N PRO A 323 -16.40 -15.17 -60.81
CA PRO A 323 -16.77 -14.30 -59.67
C PRO A 323 -18.21 -13.71 -59.63
N ASP A 324 -18.65 -13.41 -58.40
CA ASP A 324 -19.33 -12.20 -57.89
C ASP A 324 -20.21 -12.53 -56.67
#